data_AF-A0A937IZI2-F1
#
_entry.id   AF-A0A937IZI2-F1
#
_cell.length_a   1.000
_cell.length_b   1.000
_cell.length_c   1.000
_cell.angle_alpha   90.00
_cell.angle_beta   90.00
_cell.angle_gamma   90.00
#
_symmetry.space_group_name_H-M   'P 1'
#
loop_
_entity.id
_entity.type
_entity.pdbx_description
1 polymer ?
#
loop_
_entity_poly.entity_id
_entity_poly.type
_entity_poly.pdbx_seq_one_letter_code
_entity_poly.pdbx_strand_id
1 'polypeptide(L)'
;MTKPHPLLGKLTADEFLANYWQKKPLLIRGAIPNFEPPIDGDDLAGMALEEEVESRLVIGDEWKLEHGPFDLDRFKTLPKRNWSLLVQGVDLWIPEVADLLARFDFLPPWRKDDIMVSYAEDGGNVGPHFDYYDVFLLQGFGQRRWQIGQWCNKSDKLNEKSQLKVLKHLDVTEEWLLNPGDMLYLPPMIAHHGVAVGQCTTFSVGFRAPAATEMLDDLATELLSRDITPKHLTDPTLTAAMANKPISKAYVRQVKELLLEILDDEQLLAEWFAQFMTEPKYPSLVSMTEECRRAALVNLSDDDKQQSIIHYVNGQKQET
;
A
#
# COMPACT_ATOMS: atom_id res chain seq x y z
N MET A 1 -26.60 4.76 19.38
CA MET A 1 -25.84 3.65 18.78
C MET A 1 -25.39 4.10 17.40
N THR A 2 -24.10 4.03 17.11
CA THR A 2 -23.55 4.32 15.78
C THR A 2 -24.15 3.34 14.76
N LYS A 3 -24.49 3.83 13.57
CA LYS A 3 -25.09 2.99 12.52
C LYS A 3 -24.00 2.12 11.87
N PRO A 4 -24.33 0.92 11.37
CA PRO A 4 -23.40 0.13 10.56
C PRO A 4 -22.84 0.95 9.39
N HIS A 5 -21.56 0.75 9.09
CA HIS A 5 -20.92 1.41 7.96
C HIS A 5 -21.35 0.71 6.65
N PRO A 6 -21.68 1.43 5.57
CA PRO A 6 -22.21 0.82 4.34
C PRO A 6 -21.35 -0.30 3.76
N LEU A 7 -20.02 -0.21 3.86
CA LEU A 7 -19.09 -1.22 3.34
C LEU A 7 -18.80 -2.39 4.28
N LEU A 8 -19.16 -2.29 5.57
CA LEU A 8 -18.72 -3.24 6.61
C LEU A 8 -19.84 -4.21 7.03
N GLY A 9 -20.87 -4.34 6.19
CA GLY A 9 -22.03 -5.19 6.41
C GLY A 9 -22.81 -4.78 7.67
N LYS A 10 -22.69 -5.58 8.73
CA LYS A 10 -23.40 -5.33 10.00
C LYS A 10 -22.56 -4.56 11.03
N LEU A 11 -21.27 -4.34 10.76
CA LEU A 11 -20.36 -3.69 11.69
C LEU A 11 -20.43 -2.16 11.55
N THR A 12 -20.26 -1.48 12.67
CA THR A 12 -19.89 -0.06 12.68
C THR A 12 -18.40 0.11 12.35
N ALA A 13 -17.99 1.31 11.97
CA ALA A 13 -16.57 1.63 11.77
C ALA A 13 -15.75 1.36 13.05
N ASP A 14 -16.25 1.78 14.22
CA ASP A 14 -15.59 1.59 15.51
C ASP A 14 -15.37 0.11 15.83
N GLU A 15 -16.38 -0.74 15.57
CA GLU A 15 -16.27 -2.18 15.80
C GLU A 15 -15.22 -2.82 14.88
N PHE A 16 -15.15 -2.38 13.62
CA PHE A 16 -14.14 -2.85 12.68
C PHE A 16 -12.72 -2.44 13.11
N LEU A 17 -12.51 -1.17 13.43
CA LEU A 17 -11.22 -0.64 13.87
C LEU A 17 -10.76 -1.27 15.19
N ALA A 18 -11.69 -1.50 16.12
CA ALA A 18 -11.39 -2.11 17.41
C ALA A 18 -11.00 -3.60 17.28
N ASN A 19 -11.61 -4.35 16.36
CA ASN A 19 -11.52 -5.82 16.38
C ASN A 19 -10.79 -6.45 15.18
N TYR A 20 -10.67 -5.76 14.06
CA TYR A 20 -10.19 -6.34 12.80
C TYR A 20 -9.00 -5.60 12.19
N TRP A 21 -9.07 -4.27 12.10
CA TRP A 21 -8.00 -3.47 11.49
C TRP A 21 -6.62 -3.77 12.12
N GLN A 22 -5.67 -4.20 11.30
CA GLN A 22 -4.32 -4.68 11.64
C GLN A 22 -4.28 -5.83 12.66
N LYS A 23 -5.36 -6.60 12.80
CA LYS A 23 -5.49 -7.66 13.83
C LYS A 23 -5.88 -9.00 13.26
N LYS A 24 -6.91 -9.07 12.41
CA LYS A 24 -7.36 -10.33 11.83
C LYS A 24 -8.17 -10.13 10.55
N PRO A 25 -8.17 -11.12 9.64
CA PRO A 25 -9.00 -11.10 8.43
C PRO A 25 -10.49 -10.97 8.70
N LEU A 26 -11.23 -10.43 7.73
CA LEU A 26 -12.69 -10.36 7.77
C LEU A 26 -13.28 -10.54 6.37
N LEU A 27 -14.15 -11.54 6.23
CA LEU A 27 -15.01 -11.67 5.06
C LEU A 27 -16.32 -10.91 5.26
N ILE A 28 -16.65 -10.03 4.32
CA ILE A 28 -17.86 -9.21 4.30
C ILE A 28 -18.67 -9.61 3.07
N ARG A 29 -19.77 -10.34 3.28
CA ARG A 29 -20.66 -10.76 2.19
C ARG A 29 -21.59 -9.63 1.78
N GLY A 30 -21.69 -9.38 0.47
CA GLY A 30 -22.49 -8.30 -0.09
C GLY A 30 -22.13 -6.93 0.49
N ALA A 31 -20.83 -6.64 0.62
CA ALA A 31 -20.33 -5.34 1.07
C ALA A 31 -20.87 -4.21 0.18
N ILE A 32 -20.98 -4.47 -1.12
CA ILE A 32 -21.69 -3.61 -2.07
C ILE A 32 -22.76 -4.46 -2.78
N PRO A 33 -24.03 -4.39 -2.35
CA PRO A 33 -25.11 -5.15 -2.97
C PRO A 33 -25.30 -4.76 -4.45
N ASN A 34 -25.50 -5.75 -5.32
CA ASN A 34 -25.63 -5.57 -6.77
C ASN A 34 -24.48 -4.74 -7.36
N PHE A 35 -23.24 -5.03 -6.94
CA PHE A 35 -22.07 -4.32 -7.44
C PHE A 35 -21.92 -4.52 -8.95
N GLU A 36 -22.02 -3.41 -9.67
CA GLU A 36 -21.68 -3.31 -11.08
C GLU A 36 -20.26 -2.73 -11.15
N PRO A 37 -19.25 -3.52 -11.58
CA PRO A 37 -17.87 -3.04 -11.67
C PRO A 37 -17.78 -1.82 -12.60
N PRO A 38 -17.12 -0.73 -12.18
CA PRO A 38 -17.00 0.49 -12.99
C PRO A 38 -16.09 0.35 -14.22
N ILE A 39 -15.31 -0.73 -14.28
CA ILE A 39 -14.41 -1.05 -15.39
C ILE A 39 -14.40 -2.56 -15.63
N ASP A 40 -14.41 -2.98 -16.89
CA ASP A 40 -14.35 -4.37 -17.30
C ASP A 40 -12.94 -4.82 -17.75
N GLY A 41 -12.82 -6.05 -18.23
CA GLY A 41 -11.54 -6.61 -18.65
C GLY A 41 -10.97 -6.01 -19.94
N ASP A 42 -11.82 -5.56 -20.86
CA ASP A 42 -11.40 -4.99 -22.15
C ASP A 42 -10.89 -3.56 -21.94
N ASP A 43 -11.61 -2.75 -21.16
CA ASP A 43 -11.16 -1.41 -20.77
C ASP A 43 -9.86 -1.47 -19.96
N LEU A 44 -9.74 -2.43 -19.04
CA LEU A 44 -8.51 -2.64 -18.27
C LEU A 44 -7.32 -3.04 -19.16
N ALA A 45 -7.55 -3.86 -20.18
CA ALA A 45 -6.54 -4.21 -21.17
C ALA A 45 -6.15 -2.99 -22.02
N GLY A 46 -7.10 -2.11 -22.36
CA GLY A 46 -6.86 -0.84 -23.03
C GLY A 46 -5.97 0.10 -22.22
N MET A 47 -6.27 0.28 -20.92
CA MET A 47 -5.42 1.07 -20.02
C MET A 47 -3.99 0.54 -19.96
N ALA A 48 -3.80 -0.78 -19.97
CA ALA A 48 -2.49 -1.40 -19.90
C ALA A 48 -1.62 -1.21 -21.17
N LEU A 49 -2.16 -0.55 -22.21
CA LEU A 49 -1.42 -0.13 -23.41
C LEU A 49 -0.77 1.25 -23.24
N GLU A 50 -1.25 2.07 -22.30
CA GLU A 50 -0.79 3.46 -22.13
C GLU A 50 0.53 3.53 -21.37
N GLU A 51 1.44 4.43 -21.79
CA GLU A 51 2.80 4.54 -21.23
C GLU A 51 2.81 4.99 -19.76
N GLU A 52 1.81 5.80 -19.37
CA GLU A 52 1.67 6.36 -18.03
C GLU A 52 1.05 5.36 -17.03
N VAL A 53 0.55 4.22 -17.49
CA VAL A 53 -0.20 3.26 -16.67
C VAL A 53 0.70 2.08 -16.27
N GLU A 54 1.03 2.00 -14.97
CA GLU A 54 1.75 0.84 -14.44
C GLU A 54 0.86 -0.42 -14.50
N SER A 55 1.27 -1.38 -15.32
CA SER A 55 0.57 -2.65 -15.47
C SER A 55 1.53 -3.83 -15.56
N ARG A 56 1.01 -5.02 -15.25
CA ARG A 56 1.77 -6.28 -15.33
C ARG A 56 0.88 -7.47 -15.66
N LEU A 57 1.44 -8.41 -16.42
CA LEU A 57 0.84 -9.70 -16.73
C LEU A 57 1.57 -10.80 -15.96
N VAL A 58 0.80 -11.67 -15.32
CA VAL A 58 1.31 -12.88 -14.65
C VAL A 58 0.74 -14.10 -15.36
N ILE A 59 1.62 -14.97 -15.88
CA ILE A 59 1.23 -16.03 -16.82
C ILE A 59 1.75 -17.39 -16.36
N GLY A 60 0.85 -18.38 -16.35
CA GLY A 60 1.13 -19.79 -16.11
C GLY A 60 1.44 -20.15 -14.66
N ASP A 61 1.75 -21.43 -14.43
CA ASP A 61 1.94 -22.00 -13.09
C ASP A 61 3.29 -21.62 -12.44
N GLU A 62 4.23 -21.10 -13.23
CA GLU A 62 5.51 -20.57 -12.75
C GLU A 62 5.47 -19.04 -12.53
N TRP A 63 4.32 -18.41 -12.74
CA TRP A 63 4.09 -16.97 -12.57
C TRP A 63 5.10 -16.11 -13.34
N LYS A 64 5.22 -16.36 -14.65
CA LYS A 64 6.04 -15.54 -15.52
C LYS A 64 5.50 -14.11 -15.51
N LEU A 65 6.36 -13.15 -15.20
CA LEU A 65 6.02 -11.74 -15.10
C LEU A 65 6.41 -11.01 -16.39
N GLU A 66 5.48 -10.20 -16.90
CA GLU A 66 5.70 -9.25 -17.99
C GLU A 66 5.20 -7.88 -17.53
N HIS A 67 5.92 -6.81 -17.85
CA HIS A 67 5.56 -5.44 -17.47
C HIS A 67 5.06 -4.68 -18.69
N GLY A 68 4.08 -3.80 -18.47
CA GLY A 68 3.60 -2.88 -19.49
C GLY A 68 4.57 -1.70 -19.75
N PRO A 69 4.20 -0.79 -20.66
CA PRO A 69 2.98 -0.86 -21.48
C PRO A 69 3.01 -2.05 -22.46
N PHE A 70 1.84 -2.58 -22.81
CA PHE A 70 1.72 -3.71 -23.72
C PHE A 70 1.27 -3.27 -25.12
N ASP A 71 1.59 -4.08 -26.13
CA ASP A 71 0.95 -3.97 -27.44
C ASP A 71 -0.38 -4.74 -27.46
N LEU A 72 -1.37 -4.24 -28.22
CA LEU A 72 -2.67 -4.91 -28.38
C LEU A 72 -2.54 -6.36 -28.86
N ASP A 73 -1.57 -6.64 -29.73
CA ASP A 73 -1.32 -7.99 -30.24
C ASP A 73 -0.81 -8.95 -29.16
N ARG A 74 -0.26 -8.45 -28.05
CA ARG A 74 0.16 -9.29 -26.94
C ARG A 74 -1.02 -10.04 -26.33
N PHE A 75 -2.16 -9.38 -26.13
CA PHE A 75 -3.37 -10.00 -25.57
C PHE A 75 -3.93 -11.11 -26.47
N LYS A 76 -3.78 -10.99 -27.79
CA LYS A 76 -4.21 -12.03 -28.76
C LYS A 76 -3.40 -13.32 -28.68
N THR A 77 -2.20 -13.26 -28.10
CA THR A 77 -1.26 -14.39 -27.99
C THR A 77 -1.24 -15.02 -26.59
N LEU A 78 -2.05 -14.51 -25.66
CA LEU A 78 -2.16 -15.07 -24.32
C LEU A 78 -2.83 -16.46 -24.35
N PRO A 79 -2.46 -17.37 -23.44
CA PRO A 79 -3.16 -18.63 -23.30
C PRO A 79 -4.62 -18.40 -22.89
N LYS A 80 -5.50 -19.36 -23.15
CA LYS A 80 -6.93 -19.25 -22.81
C LYS A 80 -7.23 -19.19 -21.31
N ARG A 81 -6.25 -19.52 -20.46
CA ARG A 81 -6.39 -19.77 -19.01
C ARG A 81 -5.09 -19.45 -18.28
N ASN A 82 -5.14 -19.42 -16.95
CA ASN A 82 -3.99 -19.31 -16.05
C ASN A 82 -3.15 -18.05 -16.28
N TRP A 83 -3.78 -16.90 -16.49
CA TRP A 83 -3.09 -15.62 -16.47
C TRP A 83 -3.93 -14.53 -15.81
N SER A 84 -3.27 -13.50 -15.32
CA SER A 84 -3.90 -12.31 -14.74
C SER A 84 -3.20 -11.05 -15.20
N LEU A 85 -3.98 -10.04 -15.59
CA LEU A 85 -3.54 -8.66 -15.77
C LEU A 85 -3.79 -7.91 -14.47
N LEU A 86 -2.82 -7.11 -14.02
CA LEU A 86 -2.93 -6.22 -12.87
C LEU A 86 -2.57 -4.81 -13.34
N VAL A 87 -3.43 -3.84 -13.04
CA VAL A 87 -3.23 -2.41 -13.37
C VAL A 87 -3.33 -1.60 -12.09
N GLN A 88 -2.30 -0.81 -11.81
CA GLN A 88 -2.19 -0.01 -10.58
C GLN A 88 -2.88 1.34 -10.74
N GLY A 89 -3.27 1.97 -9.63
CA GLY A 89 -3.77 3.34 -9.64
C GLY A 89 -4.96 3.58 -10.56
N VAL A 90 -5.87 2.61 -10.71
CA VAL A 90 -7.00 2.75 -11.64
C VAL A 90 -7.94 3.87 -11.19
N ASP A 91 -8.01 4.13 -9.88
CA ASP A 91 -8.69 5.29 -9.30
C ASP A 91 -8.16 6.65 -9.82
N LEU A 92 -6.91 6.71 -10.31
CA LEU A 92 -6.35 7.95 -10.87
C LEU A 92 -6.87 8.27 -12.28
N TRP A 93 -7.42 7.26 -12.97
CA TRP A 93 -7.80 7.36 -14.37
C TRP A 93 -9.31 7.21 -14.58
N ILE A 94 -9.99 6.48 -13.68
CA ILE A 94 -11.41 6.18 -13.77
C ILE A 94 -12.15 6.81 -12.58
N PRO A 95 -12.93 7.89 -12.79
CA PRO A 95 -13.63 8.61 -11.71
C PRO A 95 -14.52 7.71 -10.84
N GLU A 96 -15.20 6.74 -11.43
CA GLU A 96 -16.06 5.80 -10.71
C GLU A 96 -15.26 4.86 -9.78
N VAL A 97 -13.99 4.61 -10.09
CA VAL A 97 -13.07 3.87 -9.20
C VAL A 97 -12.55 4.79 -8.09
N ALA A 98 -12.31 6.07 -8.37
CA ALA A 98 -12.01 7.07 -7.33
C ALA A 98 -13.18 7.21 -6.33
N ASP A 99 -14.42 7.23 -6.82
CA ASP A 99 -15.63 7.25 -5.99
C ASP A 99 -15.73 6.00 -5.11
N LEU A 100 -15.28 4.84 -5.60
CA LEU A 100 -15.20 3.63 -4.79
C LEU A 100 -14.18 3.77 -3.66
N LEU A 101 -12.98 4.31 -3.94
CA LEU A 101 -11.95 4.58 -2.93
C LEU A 101 -12.44 5.57 -1.86
N ALA A 102 -13.21 6.58 -2.28
CA ALA A 102 -13.77 7.59 -1.38
C ALA A 102 -14.73 7.00 -0.32
N ARG A 103 -15.39 5.86 -0.60
CA ARG A 103 -16.27 5.17 0.35
C ARG A 103 -15.57 4.57 1.57
N PHE A 104 -14.23 4.47 1.55
CA PHE A 104 -13.42 4.09 2.71
C PHE A 104 -13.10 5.32 3.57
N ASP A 105 -14.13 6.10 3.92
CA ASP A 105 -14.03 7.36 4.68
C ASP A 105 -13.89 7.15 6.19
N PHE A 106 -14.15 5.94 6.68
CA PHE A 106 -13.86 5.50 8.05
C PHE A 106 -12.37 5.31 8.34
N LEU A 107 -11.50 5.46 7.34
CA LEU A 107 -10.04 5.41 7.46
C LEU A 107 -9.42 6.76 7.06
N PRO A 108 -8.31 7.16 7.69
CA PRO A 108 -7.67 8.43 7.38
C PRO A 108 -7.25 8.52 5.89
N PRO A 109 -7.49 9.65 5.20
CA PRO A 109 -7.15 9.80 3.79
C PRO A 109 -5.69 9.50 3.45
N TRP A 110 -4.75 9.97 4.29
CA TRP A 110 -3.31 9.75 4.12
C TRP A 110 -2.85 8.29 4.25
N ARG A 111 -3.72 7.40 4.78
CA ARG A 111 -3.45 5.96 4.83
C ARG A 111 -3.85 5.23 3.56
N LYS A 112 -4.77 5.76 2.75
CA LYS A 112 -5.18 5.14 1.49
C LYS A 112 -4.05 5.29 0.48
N ASP A 113 -3.76 4.24 -0.28
CA ASP A 113 -2.81 4.31 -1.38
C ASP A 113 -3.55 4.46 -2.71
N ASP A 114 -4.09 3.36 -3.23
CA ASP A 114 -4.77 3.32 -4.53
C ASP A 114 -5.73 2.12 -4.62
N ILE A 115 -6.42 2.00 -5.76
CA ILE A 115 -7.13 0.80 -6.17
C ILE A 115 -6.41 0.17 -7.37
N MET A 116 -5.75 -0.95 -7.11
CA MET A 116 -5.27 -1.84 -8.17
C MET A 116 -6.41 -2.75 -8.61
N VAL A 117 -6.68 -2.79 -9.91
CA VAL A 117 -7.69 -3.70 -10.48
C VAL A 117 -6.98 -4.82 -11.22
N SER A 118 -7.41 -6.05 -10.95
CA SER A 118 -6.96 -7.22 -11.69
C SER A 118 -8.08 -7.80 -12.53
N TYR A 119 -7.74 -8.24 -13.75
CA TYR A 119 -8.51 -9.17 -14.55
C TYR A 119 -7.80 -10.52 -14.57
N ALA A 120 -8.54 -11.62 -14.56
CA ALA A 120 -7.98 -12.95 -14.69
C ALA A 120 -8.88 -13.86 -15.52
N GLU A 121 -8.27 -14.64 -16.41
CA GLU A 121 -8.90 -15.82 -17.00
C GLU A 121 -9.02 -16.96 -15.98
N ASP A 122 -9.80 -18.00 -16.31
CA ASP A 122 -10.00 -19.15 -15.42
C ASP A 122 -8.67 -19.78 -14.97
N GLY A 123 -8.48 -19.93 -13.66
CA GLY A 123 -7.23 -20.37 -13.03
C GLY A 123 -6.15 -19.29 -12.86
N GLY A 124 -6.36 -18.08 -13.39
CA GLY A 124 -5.46 -16.94 -13.27
C GLY A 124 -5.25 -16.50 -11.81
N ASN A 125 -3.99 -16.35 -11.42
CA ASN A 125 -3.57 -16.03 -10.06
C ASN A 125 -2.15 -15.44 -10.05
N VAL A 126 -1.73 -14.88 -8.92
CA VAL A 126 -0.38 -14.33 -8.69
C VAL A 126 0.46 -15.17 -7.70
N GLY A 127 -0.04 -16.36 -7.39
CA GLY A 127 0.57 -17.28 -6.43
C GLY A 127 0.24 -16.94 -4.98
N PRO A 128 0.48 -17.87 -4.04
CA PRO A 128 0.37 -17.59 -2.61
C PRO A 128 1.44 -16.58 -2.19
N HIS A 129 1.03 -15.49 -1.55
CA HIS A 129 1.94 -14.42 -1.11
C HIS A 129 1.42 -13.74 0.15
N PHE A 130 2.14 -12.74 0.63
CA PHE A 130 1.70 -11.84 1.69
C PHE A 130 2.19 -10.42 1.37
N ASP A 131 1.49 -9.42 1.90
CA ASP A 131 1.81 -8.02 1.73
C ASP A 131 2.18 -7.35 3.07
N TYR A 132 2.87 -6.22 3.01
CA TYR A 132 3.22 -5.43 4.21
C TYR A 132 2.15 -4.41 4.59
N TYR A 133 1.08 -4.34 3.82
CA TYR A 133 -0.01 -3.37 3.99
C TYR A 133 -1.35 -4.06 4.25
N ASP A 134 -2.27 -3.27 4.79
CA ASP A 134 -3.69 -3.62 4.83
C ASP A 134 -4.27 -3.61 3.41
N VAL A 135 -5.22 -4.49 3.11
CA VAL A 135 -5.94 -4.50 1.83
C VAL A 135 -7.39 -4.94 1.98
N PHE A 136 -8.30 -4.31 1.23
CA PHE A 136 -9.63 -4.86 0.96
C PHE A 136 -9.70 -5.38 -0.47
N LEU A 137 -9.99 -6.67 -0.62
CA LEU A 137 -10.16 -7.37 -1.88
C LEU A 137 -11.65 -7.43 -2.21
N LEU A 138 -12.15 -6.47 -2.97
CA LEU A 138 -13.53 -6.41 -3.42
C LEU A 138 -13.67 -7.21 -4.73
N GLN A 139 -14.58 -8.18 -4.73
CA GLN A 139 -14.87 -8.98 -5.91
C GLN A 139 -15.72 -8.16 -6.90
N GLY A 140 -15.18 -7.96 -8.10
CA GLY A 140 -15.87 -7.35 -9.23
C GLY A 140 -16.68 -8.38 -10.01
N PHE A 141 -16.48 -8.42 -11.33
CA PHE A 141 -17.12 -9.41 -12.20
C PHE A 141 -16.63 -10.84 -11.87
N GLY A 142 -17.47 -11.84 -12.13
CA GLY A 142 -17.11 -13.24 -11.96
C GLY A 142 -16.84 -13.65 -10.50
N GLN A 143 -16.06 -14.70 -10.31
CA GLN A 143 -15.76 -15.26 -8.99
C GLN A 143 -14.27 -15.54 -8.81
N ARG A 144 -13.79 -15.35 -7.58
CA ARG A 144 -12.43 -15.73 -7.16
C ARG A 144 -12.49 -16.56 -5.89
N ARG A 145 -11.76 -17.67 -5.86
CA ARG A 145 -11.53 -18.47 -4.66
C ARG A 145 -10.35 -17.90 -3.91
N TRP A 146 -10.59 -17.41 -2.71
CA TRP A 146 -9.57 -16.92 -1.80
C TRP A 146 -9.29 -17.95 -0.72
N GLN A 147 -8.02 -18.29 -0.57
CA GLN A 147 -7.47 -19.06 0.54
C GLN A 147 -6.60 -18.12 1.37
N ILE A 148 -6.70 -18.20 2.69
CA ILE A 148 -5.78 -17.52 3.61
C ILE A 148 -5.07 -18.56 4.48
N GLY A 149 -3.94 -18.18 5.07
CA GLY A 149 -3.14 -19.08 5.90
C GLY A 149 -2.45 -18.38 7.05
N GLN A 150 -1.20 -18.76 7.28
CA GLN A 150 -0.37 -18.31 8.39
C GLN A 150 -0.04 -16.81 8.35
N TRP A 151 0.36 -16.28 9.51
CA TRP A 151 1.08 -15.01 9.59
C TRP A 151 2.52 -15.21 9.13
N CYS A 152 2.92 -14.46 8.12
CA CYS A 152 4.26 -14.48 7.55
C CYS A 152 5.21 -13.49 8.24
N ASN A 153 6.49 -13.68 7.98
CA ASN A 153 7.61 -12.82 8.34
C ASN A 153 8.74 -12.95 7.32
N LYS A 154 9.82 -12.18 7.50
CA LYS A 154 10.96 -12.14 6.55
C LYS A 154 11.72 -13.47 6.39
N SER A 155 11.49 -14.45 7.27
CA SER A 155 12.14 -15.77 7.20
C SER A 155 11.33 -16.81 6.41
N ASP A 156 10.10 -16.48 6.00
CA ASP A 156 9.29 -17.38 5.19
C ASP A 156 9.94 -17.68 3.85
N LYS A 157 9.91 -18.95 3.47
CA LYS A 157 10.61 -19.43 2.27
C LYS A 157 9.82 -19.05 1.02
N LEU A 158 10.46 -18.27 0.18
CA LEU A 158 9.94 -17.91 -1.14
C LEU A 158 10.38 -18.90 -2.22
N ASN A 159 9.58 -18.99 -3.27
CA ASN A 159 9.89 -19.76 -4.46
C ASN A 159 10.97 -19.05 -5.27
N GLU A 160 12.20 -19.56 -5.21
CA GLU A 160 13.38 -19.03 -5.89
C GLU A 160 13.28 -19.03 -7.43
N LYS A 161 12.35 -19.82 -8.00
CA LYS A 161 12.14 -19.87 -9.46
C LYS A 161 11.14 -18.82 -9.94
N SER A 162 10.32 -18.26 -9.05
CA SER A 162 9.34 -17.26 -9.41
C SER A 162 9.98 -15.88 -9.53
N GLN A 163 9.51 -15.08 -10.48
CA GLN A 163 9.87 -13.66 -10.59
C GLN A 163 9.09 -12.81 -9.58
N LEU A 164 8.06 -13.39 -8.94
CA LEU A 164 7.26 -12.79 -7.88
C LEU A 164 7.66 -13.35 -6.51
N LYS A 165 7.30 -12.63 -5.45
CA LYS A 165 7.49 -13.07 -4.05
C LYS A 165 6.44 -14.12 -3.66
N VAL A 166 6.49 -15.28 -4.28
CA VAL A 166 5.56 -16.39 -4.04
C VAL A 166 6.06 -17.26 -2.89
N LEU A 167 5.20 -17.60 -1.94
CA LEU A 167 5.46 -18.53 -0.85
C LEU A 167 5.63 -19.96 -1.38
N LYS A 168 6.62 -20.70 -0.86
CA LYS A 168 6.76 -22.14 -1.18
C LYS A 168 5.60 -22.97 -0.63
N HIS A 169 5.05 -22.57 0.51
CA HIS A 169 3.97 -23.28 1.19
C HIS A 169 2.96 -22.29 1.76
N LEU A 170 1.67 -22.63 1.60
CA LEU A 170 0.55 -21.95 2.22
C LEU A 170 -0.18 -22.96 3.10
N ASP A 171 -0.20 -22.74 4.40
CA ASP A 171 -0.94 -23.54 5.35
C ASP A 171 -2.37 -22.99 5.41
N VAL A 172 -3.23 -23.45 4.50
CA VAL A 172 -4.59 -22.95 4.34
C VAL A 172 -5.38 -23.17 5.63
N THR A 173 -5.85 -22.07 6.22
CA THR A 173 -6.68 -22.06 7.44
C THR A 173 -8.16 -21.84 7.10
N GLU A 174 -8.43 -20.96 6.13
CA GLU A 174 -9.78 -20.62 5.69
C GLU A 174 -9.84 -20.44 4.17
N GLU A 175 -11.00 -20.74 3.59
CA GLU A 175 -11.25 -20.66 2.15
C GLU A 175 -12.66 -20.18 1.85
N TRP A 176 -12.79 -19.29 0.86
CA TRP A 176 -14.07 -18.79 0.39
C TRP A 176 -14.09 -18.59 -1.12
N LEU A 177 -15.23 -18.85 -1.74
CA LEU A 177 -15.55 -18.33 -3.07
C LEU A 177 -16.26 -16.99 -2.91
N LEU A 178 -15.72 -15.91 -3.47
CA LEU A 178 -16.34 -14.58 -3.45
C LEU A 178 -17.17 -14.36 -4.72
N ASN A 179 -18.34 -13.75 -4.55
CA ASN A 179 -19.24 -13.31 -5.61
C ASN A 179 -19.15 -11.79 -5.80
N PRO A 180 -19.63 -11.24 -6.92
CA PRO A 180 -19.66 -9.79 -7.14
C PRO A 180 -20.24 -9.03 -5.94
N GLY A 181 -19.49 -8.06 -5.43
CA GLY A 181 -19.84 -7.25 -4.26
C GLY A 181 -19.45 -7.83 -2.90
N ASP A 182 -18.96 -9.08 -2.83
CA ASP A 182 -18.30 -9.60 -1.63
C ASP A 182 -16.92 -8.97 -1.46
N MET A 183 -16.47 -8.78 -0.22
CA MET A 183 -15.19 -8.15 0.09
C MET A 183 -14.43 -8.91 1.17
N LEU A 184 -13.13 -9.12 0.97
CA LEU A 184 -12.24 -9.75 1.96
C LEU A 184 -11.21 -8.71 2.45
N TYR A 185 -11.23 -8.41 3.73
CA TYR A 185 -10.20 -7.62 4.38
C TYR A 185 -9.07 -8.53 4.88
N LEU A 186 -7.82 -8.14 4.58
CA LEU A 186 -6.61 -8.78 5.09
C LEU A 186 -5.73 -7.74 5.79
N PRO A 187 -5.31 -7.98 7.05
CA PRO A 187 -4.24 -7.20 7.66
C PRO A 187 -2.88 -7.57 7.05
N PRO A 188 -1.83 -6.75 7.30
CA PRO A 188 -0.48 -7.04 6.84
C PRO A 188 -0.02 -8.44 7.24
N MET A 189 0.85 -9.01 6.41
CA MET A 189 1.58 -10.25 6.66
C MET A 189 0.71 -11.53 6.70
N ILE A 190 -0.58 -11.47 6.39
CA ILE A 190 -1.38 -12.70 6.23
C ILE A 190 -1.08 -13.32 4.87
N ALA A 191 -0.70 -14.60 4.88
CA ALA A 191 -0.56 -15.39 3.67
C ALA A 191 -1.92 -15.56 3.00
N HIS A 192 -2.00 -15.29 1.70
CA HIS A 192 -3.22 -15.39 0.93
C HIS A 192 -2.98 -15.80 -0.51
N HIS A 193 -3.98 -16.44 -1.12
CA HIS A 193 -3.93 -16.95 -2.49
C HIS A 193 -5.31 -16.87 -3.14
N GLY A 194 -5.41 -16.06 -4.20
CA GLY A 194 -6.65 -15.83 -4.93
C GLY A 194 -6.61 -16.42 -6.33
N VAL A 195 -7.40 -17.46 -6.58
CA VAL A 195 -7.48 -18.15 -7.88
C VAL A 195 -8.82 -17.85 -8.54
N ALA A 196 -8.78 -17.33 -9.76
CA ALA A 196 -9.99 -17.06 -10.55
C ALA A 196 -10.76 -18.36 -10.84
N VAL A 197 -12.08 -18.31 -10.69
CA VAL A 197 -13.01 -19.39 -11.06
C VAL A 197 -13.87 -18.86 -12.20
N GLY A 198 -13.48 -19.18 -13.44
CA GLY A 198 -13.91 -18.44 -14.62
C GLY A 198 -13.20 -17.09 -14.77
N GLN A 199 -13.67 -16.27 -15.73
CA GLN A 199 -13.20 -14.90 -15.88
C GLN A 199 -13.67 -14.05 -14.70
N CYS A 200 -12.80 -13.22 -14.14
CA CYS A 200 -13.18 -12.35 -13.03
C CYS A 200 -12.35 -11.07 -12.96
N THR A 201 -12.90 -10.08 -12.25
CA THR A 201 -12.13 -8.91 -11.80
C THR A 201 -12.08 -8.80 -10.27
N THR A 202 -11.01 -8.21 -9.75
CA THR A 202 -10.86 -7.92 -8.32
C THR A 202 -10.27 -6.54 -8.12
N PHE A 203 -10.93 -5.73 -7.30
CA PHE A 203 -10.54 -4.38 -6.93
C PHE A 203 -9.83 -4.45 -5.57
N SER A 204 -8.53 -4.20 -5.58
CA SER A 204 -7.67 -4.27 -4.39
C SER A 204 -7.45 -2.86 -3.85
N VAL A 205 -8.17 -2.51 -2.79
CA VAL A 205 -8.05 -1.21 -2.11
C VAL A 205 -6.88 -1.29 -1.15
N GLY A 206 -5.74 -0.72 -1.56
CA GLY A 206 -4.47 -0.76 -0.85
C GLY A 206 -4.31 0.40 0.14
N PHE A 207 -3.46 0.18 1.15
CA PHE A 207 -3.12 1.19 2.14
C PHE A 207 -1.62 1.37 2.26
N ARG A 208 -1.18 2.61 2.49
CA ARG A 208 0.24 2.91 2.67
C ARG A 208 0.75 2.32 3.97
N ALA A 209 1.92 1.69 3.89
CA ALA A 209 2.69 1.13 5.00
C ALA A 209 4.20 1.22 4.70
N PRO A 210 4.77 2.44 4.66
CA PRO A 210 6.16 2.66 4.30
C PRO A 210 7.09 1.98 5.32
N ALA A 211 8.18 1.39 4.83
CA ALA A 211 9.20 0.81 5.69
C ALA A 211 9.98 1.90 6.42
N ALA A 212 10.48 1.60 7.63
CA ALA A 212 11.32 2.55 8.38
C ALA A 212 12.57 3.01 7.60
N THR A 213 13.10 2.16 6.72
CA THR A 213 14.23 2.50 5.85
C THR A 213 13.85 3.45 4.71
N GLU A 214 12.64 3.34 4.18
CA GLU A 214 12.11 4.27 3.15
C GLU A 214 11.85 5.64 3.78
N MET A 215 11.22 5.65 4.96
CA MET A 215 11.04 6.85 5.76
C MET A 215 12.37 7.54 6.10
N LEU A 216 13.41 6.79 6.48
CA LEU A 216 14.71 7.36 6.81
C LEU A 216 15.44 7.93 5.59
N ASP A 217 15.32 7.29 4.43
CA ASP A 217 15.92 7.74 3.16
C ASP A 217 15.31 9.06 2.70
N ASP A 218 13.98 9.15 2.72
CA ASP A 218 13.25 10.37 2.34
C ASP A 218 13.51 11.51 3.34
N LEU A 219 13.43 11.23 4.65
CA LEU A 219 13.73 12.21 5.69
C LEU A 219 15.15 12.75 5.56
N ALA A 220 16.14 11.91 5.25
CA ALA A 220 17.51 12.37 5.04
C ALA A 220 17.60 13.36 3.86
N THR A 221 16.86 13.11 2.77
CA THR A 221 16.77 14.02 1.62
C THR A 221 16.15 15.36 2.02
N GLU A 222 15.07 15.34 2.79
CA GLU A 222 14.42 16.55 3.30
C GLU A 222 15.33 17.34 4.25
N LEU A 223 16.04 16.67 5.16
CA LEU A 223 16.98 17.33 6.07
C LEU A 223 18.13 18.02 5.31
N LEU A 224 18.53 17.50 4.14
CA LEU A 224 19.55 18.13 3.29
C LEU A 224 19.04 19.36 2.53
N SER A 225 17.73 19.46 2.30
CA SER A 225 17.10 20.60 1.64
C SER A 225 16.95 21.81 2.57
N ARG A 226 16.90 21.55 3.89
CA ARG A 226 16.73 22.55 4.94
C ARG A 226 18.05 23.18 5.38
N ASP A 227 17.98 24.44 5.81
CA ASP A 227 19.11 25.17 6.39
C ASP A 227 19.30 24.78 7.87
N ILE A 228 19.68 23.52 8.10
CA ILE A 228 19.97 22.98 9.43
C ILE A 228 21.42 23.32 9.78
N THR A 229 21.63 23.94 10.94
CA THR A 229 22.99 24.22 11.43
C THR A 229 23.76 22.90 11.56
N PRO A 230 24.89 22.74 10.85
CA PRO A 230 25.61 21.47 10.84
C PRO A 230 26.18 21.18 12.23
N LYS A 231 25.80 20.02 12.79
CA LYS A 231 26.41 19.47 14.00
C LYS A 231 27.47 18.47 13.59
N HIS A 232 28.72 18.76 13.95
CA HIS A 232 29.85 17.91 13.62
C HIS A 232 30.12 16.91 14.74
N LEU A 233 30.50 15.69 14.37
CA LEU A 233 31.06 14.73 15.31
C LEU A 233 32.32 15.34 15.94
N THR A 234 32.34 15.41 17.26
CA THR A 234 33.53 15.78 18.04
C THR A 234 34.05 14.54 18.74
N ASP A 235 35.34 14.50 19.05
CA ASP A 235 35.89 13.34 19.74
C ASP A 235 35.38 13.27 21.19
N PRO A 236 35.04 12.08 21.72
CA PRO A 236 34.91 11.92 23.16
C PRO A 236 36.28 12.14 23.81
N THR A 237 36.35 12.31 25.14
CA THR A 237 37.63 12.51 25.82
C THR A 237 38.64 11.43 25.46
N LEU A 238 39.63 11.78 24.65
CA LEU A 238 40.63 10.86 24.15
C LEU A 238 41.61 10.48 25.25
N THR A 239 42.02 9.21 25.24
CA THR A 239 43.14 8.73 26.04
C THR A 239 44.21 8.15 25.11
N ALA A 240 45.47 8.15 25.53
CA ALA A 240 46.56 7.57 24.73
C ALA A 240 46.32 6.08 24.40
N ALA A 241 45.60 5.35 25.27
CA ALA A 241 45.22 3.96 25.04
C ALA A 241 44.27 3.77 23.84
N MET A 242 43.57 4.83 23.41
CA MET A 242 42.65 4.82 22.27
C MET A 242 43.36 5.02 20.92
N ALA A 243 44.66 5.27 20.90
CA ALA A 243 45.46 5.35 19.67
C ALA A 243 45.75 3.95 19.09
N ASN A 244 44.70 3.22 18.73
CA ASN A 244 44.74 1.87 18.16
C ASN A 244 43.73 1.73 17.02
N LYS A 245 43.68 0.56 16.36
CA LYS A 245 42.80 0.34 15.19
C LYS A 245 41.30 0.26 15.52
N PRO A 246 40.86 -0.36 16.64
CA PRO A 246 39.43 -0.44 16.97
C PRO A 246 38.75 0.91 17.22
N ILE A 247 37.56 1.11 16.64
CA ILE A 247 36.66 2.21 17.02
C ILE A 247 36.11 1.93 18.42
N SER A 248 36.26 2.88 19.33
CA SER A 248 35.77 2.72 20.70
C SER A 248 34.24 2.72 20.76
N LYS A 249 33.66 2.01 21.74
CA LYS A 249 32.22 2.05 21.99
C LYS A 249 31.72 3.46 22.32
N ALA A 250 32.59 4.35 22.83
CA ALA A 250 32.23 5.73 23.13
C ALA A 250 31.91 6.51 21.84
N TYR A 251 32.71 6.35 20.78
CA TYR A 251 32.43 6.96 19.47
C TYR A 251 31.09 6.48 18.89
N VAL A 252 30.80 5.18 18.95
CA VAL A 252 29.53 4.64 18.43
C VAL A 252 28.32 5.22 19.18
N ARG A 253 28.44 5.42 20.50
CA ARG A 253 27.38 6.07 21.29
C ARG A 253 27.18 7.52 20.88
N GLN A 254 28.26 8.28 20.72
CA GLN A 254 28.20 9.69 20.34
C GLN A 254 27.61 9.88 18.94
N VAL A 255 27.94 9.00 17.99
CA VAL A 255 27.29 8.99 16.66
C VAL A 255 25.79 8.73 16.79
N LYS A 256 25.38 7.75 17.61
CA LYS A 256 23.95 7.48 17.85
C LYS A 256 23.25 8.68 18.49
N GLU A 257 23.86 9.30 19.50
CA GLU A 257 23.31 10.48 20.18
C GLU A 257 23.13 11.65 19.22
N LEU A 258 24.14 11.91 18.37
CA LEU A 258 24.07 12.95 17.35
C LEU A 258 22.92 12.73 16.35
N LEU A 259 22.75 11.48 15.89
CA LEU A 259 21.65 11.14 14.98
C LEU A 259 20.28 11.25 15.66
N LEU A 260 20.17 10.82 16.92
CA LEU A 260 18.92 10.95 17.68
C LEU A 260 18.56 12.41 17.94
N GLU A 261 19.54 13.27 18.23
CA GLU A 261 19.31 14.70 18.44
C GLU A 261 18.79 15.40 17.18
N ILE A 262 19.19 14.94 15.99
CA ILE A 262 18.62 15.43 14.72
C ILE A 262 17.16 14.99 14.57
N LEU A 263 16.81 13.81 15.09
CA LEU A 263 15.47 13.23 15.03
C LEU A 263 14.55 13.67 16.20
N ASP A 264 15.05 14.41 17.18
CA ASP A 264 14.30 14.79 18.39
C ASP A 264 13.45 16.06 18.20
N ASP A 265 13.25 16.49 16.95
CA ASP A 265 12.35 17.60 16.60
C ASP A 265 10.99 17.03 16.14
N GLU A 266 10.05 16.95 17.08
CA GLU A 266 8.73 16.36 16.86
C GLU A 266 7.90 17.14 15.82
N GLN A 267 8.00 18.48 15.80
CA GLN A 267 7.31 19.31 14.82
C GLN A 267 7.88 19.08 13.42
N LEU A 268 9.21 19.07 13.27
CA LEU A 268 9.86 18.78 11.99
C LEU A 268 9.44 17.40 11.47
N LEU A 269 9.48 16.38 12.31
CA LEU A 269 9.07 15.03 11.94
C LEU A 269 7.60 14.97 11.54
N ALA A 270 6.72 15.66 12.27
CA ALA A 270 5.30 15.70 11.99
C ALA A 270 5.00 16.38 10.64
N GLU A 271 5.65 17.52 10.37
CA GLU A 271 5.51 18.23 9.09
C GLU A 271 6.05 17.40 7.92
N TRP A 272 7.26 16.84 8.05
CA TRP A 272 7.85 15.96 7.03
C TRP A 272 6.97 14.74 6.79
N PHE A 273 6.48 14.09 7.84
CA PHE A 273 5.63 12.90 7.69
C PHE A 273 4.33 13.21 6.95
N ALA A 274 3.72 14.37 7.21
CA ALA A 274 2.54 14.81 6.47
C ALA A 274 2.85 15.07 4.99
N GLN A 275 4.02 15.64 4.66
CA GLN A 275 4.48 15.79 3.27
C GLN A 275 4.66 14.42 2.61
N PHE A 276 5.48 13.55 3.21
CA PHE A 276 5.79 12.21 2.73
C PHE A 276 4.52 11.34 2.51
N MET A 277 3.59 11.35 3.46
CA MET A 277 2.35 10.57 3.37
C MET A 277 1.30 11.20 2.43
N THR A 278 1.46 12.45 2.03
CA THR A 278 0.62 13.08 1.01
C THR A 278 1.28 13.20 -0.34
N GLU A 279 2.52 12.74 -0.52
CA GLU A 279 3.14 12.73 -1.84
C GLU A 279 2.32 11.86 -2.81
N PRO A 280 2.00 12.38 -4.01
CA PRO A 280 1.32 11.63 -5.08
C PRO A 280 2.08 10.37 -5.46
N LYS A 281 1.37 9.33 -5.90
CA LYS A 281 2.02 8.08 -6.31
C LYS A 281 2.92 8.29 -7.54
N TYR A 282 2.47 9.14 -8.46
CA TYR A 282 3.22 9.53 -9.65
C TYR A 282 3.28 11.06 -9.75
N PRO A 283 4.28 11.73 -9.12
CA PRO A 283 4.34 13.19 -9.08
C PRO A 283 4.30 13.87 -10.45
N SER A 284 4.85 13.23 -11.49
CA SER A 284 4.83 13.75 -12.87
C SER A 284 3.46 13.68 -13.54
N LEU A 285 2.51 12.89 -13.02
CA LEU A 285 1.20 12.67 -13.63
C LEU A 285 0.07 13.42 -12.92
N VAL A 286 0.37 14.22 -11.89
CA VAL A 286 -0.64 14.96 -11.10
C VAL A 286 -1.49 15.88 -11.96
N SER A 287 -0.89 16.55 -12.96
CA SER A 287 -1.63 17.43 -13.87
C SER A 287 -2.60 16.70 -14.80
N MET A 288 -2.36 15.41 -15.04
CA MET A 288 -3.20 14.56 -15.90
C MET A 288 -4.28 13.82 -15.10
N THR A 289 -3.91 13.32 -13.92
CA THR A 289 -4.77 12.49 -13.07
C THR A 289 -5.60 13.29 -12.07
N GLU A 290 -5.23 14.56 -11.85
CA GLU A 290 -5.79 15.41 -10.80
C GLU A 290 -5.70 14.77 -9.40
N GLU A 291 -4.75 13.85 -9.19
CA GLU A 291 -4.55 13.15 -7.92
C GLU A 291 -4.46 14.15 -6.77
N CYS A 292 -5.23 13.94 -5.71
CA CYS A 292 -5.29 14.84 -4.58
C CYS A 292 -5.23 14.08 -3.25
N ARG A 293 -4.02 13.99 -2.69
CA ARG A 293 -3.76 13.39 -1.37
C ARG A 293 -3.72 14.48 -0.32
N ARG A 294 -4.41 14.26 0.81
CA ARG A 294 -4.57 15.27 1.85
C ARG A 294 -4.27 14.73 3.24
N ALA A 295 -3.65 15.57 4.05
CA ALA A 295 -3.49 15.38 5.48
C ALA A 295 -3.69 16.70 6.21
N ALA A 296 -4.02 16.60 7.49
CA ALA A 296 -4.12 17.74 8.40
C ALA A 296 -3.33 17.40 9.66
N LEU A 297 -2.43 18.30 10.03
CA LEU A 297 -1.60 18.18 11.23
C LEU A 297 -2.08 19.21 12.25
N VAL A 298 -2.23 18.80 13.51
CA VAL A 298 -2.31 19.75 14.62
C VAL A 298 -0.91 20.31 14.84
N ASN A 299 -0.77 21.63 14.90
CA ASN A 299 0.51 22.25 15.20
C ASN A 299 0.93 21.91 16.64
N LEU A 300 2.06 21.21 16.79
CA LEU A 300 2.52 20.71 18.08
C LEU A 300 3.19 21.81 18.93
N SER A 301 3.52 22.96 18.32
CA SER A 301 4.08 24.10 19.05
C SER A 301 3.02 24.95 19.79
N ASP A 302 1.73 24.71 19.52
CA ASP A 302 0.66 25.52 20.09
C ASP A 302 0.29 25.06 21.51
N ASP A 303 -0.04 26.01 22.38
CA ASP A 303 -0.63 25.70 23.70
C ASP A 303 -1.95 24.92 23.54
N ASP A 304 -2.23 23.99 24.45
CA ASP A 304 -3.44 23.12 24.48
C ASP A 304 -4.79 23.85 24.31
N LYS A 305 -4.81 25.18 24.49
CA LYS A 305 -6.01 26.02 24.38
C LYS A 305 -6.27 26.57 22.98
N GLN A 306 -5.32 26.47 22.05
CA GLN A 306 -5.42 27.10 20.72
C GLN A 306 -4.63 26.32 19.66
N GLN A 307 -5.11 25.13 19.32
CA GLN A 307 -4.49 24.27 18.30
C GLN A 307 -4.81 24.77 16.88
N SER A 308 -3.81 25.28 16.17
CA SER A 308 -3.90 25.54 14.73
C SER A 308 -3.75 24.22 13.94
N ILE A 309 -4.37 24.19 12.76
CA ILE A 309 -4.31 23.04 11.85
C ILE A 309 -3.53 23.44 10.61
N ILE A 310 -2.49 22.68 10.30
CA ILE A 310 -1.70 22.81 9.07
C ILE A 310 -2.21 21.78 8.07
N HIS A 311 -2.59 22.25 6.89
CA HIS A 311 -3.08 21.39 5.82
C HIS A 311 -1.96 21.05 4.83
N TYR A 312 -1.93 19.80 4.37
CA TYR A 312 -1.02 19.32 3.35
C TYR A 312 -1.81 18.75 2.18
N VAL A 313 -1.41 19.12 0.96
CA VAL A 313 -1.95 18.59 -0.28
C VAL A 313 -0.79 18.22 -1.17
N ASN A 314 -0.73 16.98 -1.64
CA ASN A 314 0.27 16.49 -2.59
C ASN A 314 1.73 16.77 -2.17
N GLY A 315 2.05 16.55 -0.89
CA GLY A 315 3.39 16.81 -0.35
C GLY A 315 3.67 18.29 -0.02
N GLN A 316 2.74 19.20 -0.28
CA GLN A 316 2.92 20.64 -0.08
C GLN A 316 2.09 21.17 1.09
N LYS A 317 2.75 21.91 1.98
CA LYS A 317 2.11 22.69 3.04
C LYS A 317 1.26 23.79 2.39
N GLN A 318 -0.01 23.86 2.76
CA GLN A 318 -0.93 24.88 2.27
C GLN A 318 -0.86 26.12 3.15
N GLU A 319 -0.83 27.29 2.53
CA GLU A 319 -1.00 28.55 3.26
C GLU A 319 -2.46 28.65 3.72
N THR A 320 -2.66 28.74 5.04
CA THR A 320 -3.96 29.05 5.68
C THR A 320 -4.26 30.54 5.66
#